data_AF-A0A3M1NHQ9-F1
#
_entry.id   AF-A0A3M1NHQ9-F1
#
_cell.length_a   1.000
_cell.length_b   1.000
_cell.length_c   1.000
_cell.angle_alpha   90.00
_cell.angle_beta   90.00
_cell.angle_gamma   90.00
#
_symmetry.space_group_name_H-M   'P 1'
#
loop_
_entity.id
_entity.type
_entity.pdbx_description
1 polymer ?
#
loop_
_entity_poly.entity_id
_entity_poly.type
_entity_poly.pdbx_seq_one_letter_code
_entity_poly.pdbx_strand_id
1 'polypeptide(L)'
;MLSYLLTLVFASLGLVAGIIIGMLTRDEHKTGKKYFYILKNLFFSLILVVFLGATYWSVILGILLFIVLFRLKFDELFAYLFLAVLFSFYRSENYLLPTLIFIYGIPAGTLLLIRKKPREIANKAILTILGFIALGYFLFLFL
;
A
#
# COMPACT_ATOMS: atom_id res chain seq x y z
N MET A 1 -18.52 -0.39 -9.73
CA MET A 1 -18.43 -1.16 -8.48
C MET A 1 -17.40 -2.28 -8.56
N LEU A 2 -17.60 -3.28 -9.42
CA LEU A 2 -16.68 -4.42 -9.55
C LEU A 2 -15.23 -4.00 -9.86
N SER A 3 -15.03 -3.04 -10.77
CA SER A 3 -13.69 -2.52 -11.11
C SER A 3 -12.93 -1.92 -9.92
N TYR A 4 -13.62 -1.22 -9.02
CA TYR A 4 -13.04 -0.61 -7.82
C TYR A 4 -12.58 -1.67 -6.82
N LEU A 5 -13.43 -2.67 -6.58
CA LEU A 5 -13.08 -3.79 -5.70
C LEU A 5 -11.90 -4.59 -6.27
N LEU A 6 -11.91 -4.88 -7.58
CA LEU A 6 -10.79 -5.54 -8.24
C LEU A 6 -9.50 -4.72 -8.13
N THR A 7 -9.59 -3.40 -8.28
CA THR A 7 -8.44 -2.49 -8.13
C THR A 7 -7.88 -2.53 -6.71
N LEU A 8 -8.75 -2.50 -5.70
CA LEU A 8 -8.36 -2.58 -4.29
C LEU A 8 -7.72 -3.94 -3.95
N VAL A 9 -8.33 -5.03 -4.42
CA VAL A 9 -7.80 -6.38 -4.25
C VAL A 9 -6.43 -6.49 -4.92
N PHE A 10 -6.32 -6.08 -6.18
CA PHE A 10 -5.07 -6.08 -6.92
C PHE A 10 -3.99 -5.28 -6.21
N ALA A 11 -4.26 -4.03 -5.82
CA ALA A 11 -3.31 -3.21 -5.07
C ALA A 11 -2.88 -3.92 -3.76
N SER A 12 -3.81 -4.56 -3.05
CA SER A 12 -3.51 -5.26 -1.79
C SER A 12 -2.63 -6.51 -1.97
N LEU A 13 -2.71 -7.18 -3.12
CA LEU A 13 -1.89 -8.36 -3.42
C LEU A 13 -0.39 -8.05 -3.46
N GLY A 14 -0.01 -6.79 -3.73
CA GLY A 14 1.39 -6.38 -3.71
C GLY A 14 2.04 -6.59 -2.35
N LEU A 15 1.32 -6.27 -1.27
CA LEU A 15 1.76 -6.49 0.10
C LEU A 15 1.92 -7.99 0.39
N VAL A 16 0.96 -8.80 -0.06
CA VAL A 16 0.99 -10.26 0.12
C VAL A 16 2.19 -10.85 -0.62
N ALA A 17 2.43 -10.44 -1.87
CA ALA A 17 3.60 -10.84 -2.65
C ALA A 17 4.90 -10.45 -1.94
N GLY A 18 4.98 -9.22 -1.42
CA GLY A 18 6.14 -8.75 -0.63
C GLY A 18 6.41 -9.58 0.63
N ILE A 19 5.35 -9.97 1.34
CA ILE A 19 5.44 -10.88 2.49
C ILE A 19 5.93 -12.25 2.05
N ILE A 20 5.35 -12.83 0.99
CA ILE A 20 5.80 -14.14 0.49
C ILE A 20 7.28 -14.10 0.11
N ILE A 21 7.71 -13.07 -0.64
CA ILE A 21 9.11 -12.87 -1.03
C ILE A 21 9.99 -12.77 0.22
N GLY A 22 9.62 -11.95 1.21
CA GLY A 22 10.39 -11.84 2.45
C GLY A 22 10.41 -13.11 3.30
N MET A 23 9.43 -14.01 3.17
CA MET A 23 9.51 -15.32 3.80
C MET A 23 10.53 -16.23 3.12
N LEU A 24 10.63 -16.14 1.79
CA LEU A 24 11.55 -16.95 0.98
C LEU A 24 13.00 -16.44 1.04
N THR A 25 13.22 -15.12 1.11
CA THR A 25 14.55 -14.49 1.06
C THR A 25 15.07 -14.10 2.45
N ARG A 26 14.69 -14.84 3.49
CA ARG A 26 14.93 -14.43 4.88
C ARG A 26 16.41 -14.28 5.23
N ASP A 27 17.26 -15.09 4.62
CA ASP A 27 18.71 -15.08 4.84
C ASP A 27 19.38 -13.83 4.22
N GLU A 28 18.80 -13.29 3.15
CA GLU A 28 19.32 -12.12 2.43
C GLU A 28 18.84 -10.78 3.01
N HIS A 29 17.93 -10.81 3.98
CA HIS A 29 17.29 -9.62 4.53
C HIS A 29 18.27 -8.56 5.06
N LYS A 30 19.36 -8.97 5.70
CA LYS A 30 20.33 -8.01 6.27
C LYS A 30 21.00 -7.18 5.18
N THR A 31 21.40 -7.83 4.09
CA THR A 31 22.09 -7.20 2.97
C THR A 31 21.12 -6.45 2.05
N GLY A 32 19.93 -7.03 1.81
CA GLY A 32 18.89 -6.48 0.95
C GLY A 32 18.13 -5.28 1.53
N LYS A 33 18.14 -5.09 2.85
CA LYS A 33 17.34 -4.07 3.56
C LYS A 33 17.47 -2.66 2.97
N LYS A 34 18.70 -2.22 2.66
CA LYS A 34 18.94 -0.88 2.08
C LYS A 34 18.23 -0.71 0.74
N TYR A 35 18.30 -1.72 -0.12
CA TYR A 35 17.67 -1.69 -1.44
C TYR A 35 16.15 -1.68 -1.34
N PHE A 36 15.56 -2.47 -0.43
CA PHE A 36 14.12 -2.42 -0.20
C PHE A 36 13.63 -1.04 0.29
N TYR A 37 14.40 -0.34 1.15
CA TYR A 37 14.06 1.04 1.53
C TYR A 37 14.12 2.01 0.35
N ILE A 38 15.16 1.90 -0.49
CA ILE A 38 15.30 2.74 -1.69
C ILE A 38 14.12 2.49 -2.63
N LEU A 39 13.80 1.23 -2.93
CA LEU A 39 12.67 0.87 -3.79
C LEU A 39 11.34 1.35 -3.19
N LYS A 40 11.12 1.14 -1.88
CA LYS A 40 9.92 1.64 -1.18
C LYS A 40 9.75 3.14 -1.38
N ASN A 41 10.81 3.92 -1.13
CA ASN A 41 10.76 5.39 -1.24
C ASN A 41 10.62 5.85 -2.69
N LEU A 42 11.26 5.17 -3.64
CA LEU A 42 11.16 5.44 -5.08
C LEU A 42 9.72 5.26 -5.56
N PHE A 43 9.11 4.09 -5.30
CA PHE A 43 7.73 3.84 -5.73
C PHE A 43 6.73 4.72 -5.01
N PHE A 44 6.95 5.02 -3.73
CA PHE A 44 6.13 6.01 -3.02
C PHE A 44 6.19 7.38 -3.69
N SER A 45 7.38 7.83 -4.08
CA SER A 45 7.56 9.10 -4.78
C SER A 45 6.88 9.10 -6.14
N LEU A 46 6.94 7.99 -6.90
CA LEU A 46 6.23 7.84 -8.17
C LEU A 46 4.71 7.87 -8.00
N ILE A 47 4.17 7.18 -6.98
CA ILE A 47 2.75 7.24 -6.62
C ILE A 47 2.33 8.69 -6.36
N LEU A 48 3.13 9.42 -5.59
CA LEU A 48 2.87 10.84 -5.34
C LEU A 48 2.89 11.64 -6.64
N VAL A 49 3.92 11.53 -7.47
CA VAL A 49 4.00 12.28 -8.74
C VAL A 49 2.78 12.04 -9.63
N VAL A 50 2.39 10.77 -9.83
CA VAL A 50 1.21 10.42 -10.63
C VAL A 50 -0.06 10.99 -10.02
N PHE A 51 -0.19 10.93 -8.70
CA PHE A 51 -1.34 11.48 -7.99
C PHE A 51 -1.40 13.01 -8.03
N LEU A 52 -0.26 13.69 -7.87
CA LEU A 52 -0.19 15.15 -7.90
C LEU A 52 -0.51 15.72 -9.30
N GLY A 53 -0.23 14.95 -10.35
CA GLY A 53 -0.58 15.31 -11.73
C GLY A 53 -2.09 15.29 -12.03
N ALA A 54 -2.91 14.75 -11.12
CA ALA A 54 -4.33 14.53 -11.35
C ALA A 54 -5.21 15.78 -11.20
N THR A 55 -4.94 16.64 -10.20
CA THR A 55 -5.69 17.89 -9.91
C THR A 55 -5.14 18.63 -8.68
N TYR A 56 -5.27 19.95 -8.61
CA TYR A 56 -4.76 20.75 -7.47
C TYR A 56 -5.39 20.40 -6.11
N TRP A 57 -6.65 19.94 -6.09
CA TRP A 57 -7.35 19.58 -4.85
C TRP A 57 -6.93 18.23 -4.29
N SER A 58 -6.67 17.24 -5.15
CA SER A 58 -6.16 15.92 -4.75
C SER A 58 -4.75 16.05 -4.16
N VAL A 59 -3.92 16.95 -4.69
CA VAL A 59 -2.61 17.33 -4.14
C VAL A 59 -2.69 17.78 -2.68
N ILE A 60 -3.56 18.74 -2.37
CA ILE A 60 -3.73 19.30 -1.02
C ILE A 60 -4.21 18.21 -0.05
N LEU A 61 -5.17 17.39 -0.48
CA LEU A 61 -5.75 16.32 0.31
C LEU A 61 -4.74 15.20 0.58
N GLY A 62 -3.90 14.85 -0.40
CA GLY A 62 -2.81 13.88 -0.26
C GLY A 62 -1.71 14.35 0.68
N ILE A 63 -1.32 15.63 0.61
CA ILE A 63 -0.31 16.21 1.51
C ILE A 63 -0.82 16.25 2.95
N LEU A 64 -2.07 16.68 3.17
CA LEU A 64 -2.71 16.66 4.48
C LEU A 64 -2.76 15.23 5.04
N LEU A 65 -3.17 14.26 4.23
CA LEU A 65 -3.20 12.86 4.63
C LEU A 65 -1.83 12.30 4.97
N PHE A 66 -0.81 12.61 4.17
CA PHE A 66 0.55 12.20 4.43
C PHE A 66 1.07 12.77 5.76
N ILE A 67 0.85 14.06 6.02
CA ILE A 67 1.24 14.71 7.27
C ILE A 67 0.55 14.04 8.47
N VAL A 68 -0.76 13.76 8.36
CA VAL A 68 -1.54 13.09 9.40
C VAL A 68 -1.01 11.67 9.65
N LEU A 69 -0.80 10.87 8.59
CA LEU A 69 -0.28 9.51 8.69
C LEU A 69 1.14 9.47 9.29
N PHE A 70 2.00 10.42 8.92
CA PHE A 70 3.36 10.51 9.43
C PHE A 70 3.41 10.92 10.91
N ARG A 71 2.52 11.84 11.33
CA ARG A 71 2.47 12.34 12.71
C ARG A 71 1.86 11.33 13.69
N LEU A 72 0.93 10.50 13.22
CA LEU A 72 0.20 9.55 14.06
C LEU A 72 0.96 8.23 14.33
N LYS A 73 2.23 8.11 13.91
CA LYS A 73 3.03 6.87 14.03
C LYS A 73 2.24 5.64 13.53
N PHE A 74 1.45 5.83 12.46
CA PHE A 74 0.65 4.74 11.92
C PHE A 74 1.55 3.56 11.56
N ASP A 75 1.09 2.34 11.89
CA ASP A 75 1.77 1.12 11.47
C ASP A 75 1.91 1.15 9.93
N GLU A 76 3.10 0.85 9.41
CA GLU A 76 3.40 0.92 7.97
C GLU A 76 2.39 0.11 7.14
N LEU A 77 1.86 -0.96 7.73
CA LEU A 77 0.82 -1.79 7.15
C LEU A 77 -0.51 -1.05 6.96
N PHE A 78 -0.92 -0.25 7.95
CA PHE A 78 -2.11 0.58 7.86
C PHE A 78 -1.91 1.72 6.86
N ALA A 79 -0.73 2.36 6.85
CA ALA A 79 -0.41 3.40 5.88
C ALA A 79 -0.49 2.88 4.44
N TYR A 80 0.02 1.67 4.18
CA TYR A 80 -0.10 1.01 2.89
C TYR A 80 -1.55 0.79 2.47
N LEU A 81 -2.35 0.17 3.33
CA LEU A 81 -3.74 -0.17 3.00
C LEU A 81 -4.64 1.06 2.90
N PHE A 82 -4.32 2.10 3.67
CA PHE A 82 -4.95 3.39 3.54
C PHE A 82 -4.68 4.00 2.15
N LEU A 83 -3.44 3.97 1.66
CA LEU A 83 -3.13 4.41 0.29
C LEU A 83 -3.89 3.56 -0.74
N ALA A 84 -3.93 2.23 -0.56
CA ALA A 84 -4.67 1.34 -1.46
C ALA A 84 -6.16 1.69 -1.53
N VAL A 85 -6.80 2.00 -0.40
CA VAL A 85 -8.21 2.44 -0.38
C VAL A 85 -8.38 3.86 -0.91
N LEU A 86 -7.54 4.82 -0.51
CA LEU A 86 -7.62 6.19 -1.01
C LEU A 86 -7.56 6.23 -2.54
N PHE A 87 -6.63 5.47 -3.11
CA PHE A 87 -6.39 5.46 -4.54
C PHE A 87 -7.29 4.51 -5.33
N SER A 88 -7.99 3.57 -4.68
CA SER A 88 -9.03 2.81 -5.38
C SER A 88 -10.19 3.71 -5.79
N PHE A 89 -10.51 4.75 -5.01
CA PHE A 89 -11.51 5.77 -5.37
C PHE A 89 -11.03 6.77 -6.43
N TYR A 90 -9.76 6.73 -6.83
CA TYR A 90 -9.25 7.59 -7.89
C TYR A 90 -9.87 7.17 -9.23
N ARG A 91 -10.86 7.94 -9.67
CA ARG A 91 -11.66 7.69 -10.87
C ARG A 91 -10.89 8.15 -12.12
N SER A 92 -9.86 7.40 -12.48
CA SER A 92 -9.22 7.52 -13.79
C SER A 92 -9.18 6.16 -14.48
N GLU A 93 -9.32 6.15 -15.80
CA GLU A 93 -9.14 4.96 -16.63
C GLU A 93 -7.68 4.45 -16.63
N ASN A 94 -6.78 5.16 -15.95
CA ASN A 94 -5.37 4.82 -15.89
C ASN A 94 -5.07 3.81 -14.76
N TYR A 95 -4.82 2.56 -15.16
CA TYR A 95 -4.41 1.47 -14.27
C TYR A 95 -2.99 1.63 -13.70
N LEU A 96 -2.24 2.66 -14.10
CA LEU A 96 -0.88 2.92 -13.63
C LEU A 96 -0.79 3.05 -12.10
N LEU A 97 -1.71 3.77 -11.48
CA LEU A 97 -1.67 4.04 -10.04
C LEU A 97 -1.88 2.75 -9.20
N PRO A 98 -2.89 1.90 -9.47
CA PRO A 98 -2.99 0.57 -8.88
C PRO A 98 -1.75 -0.30 -9.06
N THR A 99 -1.14 -0.28 -10.26
CA THR A 99 0.11 -1.01 -10.54
C THR A 99 1.26 -0.49 -9.69
N LEU A 100 1.41 0.83 -9.55
CA LEU A 100 2.44 1.41 -8.70
C LEU A 100 2.24 1.06 -7.22
N ILE A 101 1.01 1.04 -6.73
CA ILE A 101 0.70 0.63 -5.35
C ILE A 101 1.02 -0.84 -5.15
N PHE A 102 0.64 -1.71 -6.09
CA PHE A 102 1.03 -3.12 -6.06
C PHE A 102 2.55 -3.28 -5.97
N ILE A 103 3.30 -2.59 -6.85
CA ILE A 103 4.77 -2.67 -6.87
C ILE A 103 5.37 -2.11 -5.59
N TYR A 104 4.81 -1.02 -5.04
CA TYR A 104 5.20 -0.46 -3.74
C TYR A 104 4.94 -1.45 -2.58
N GLY A 105 3.89 -2.27 -2.69
CA GLY A 105 3.55 -3.30 -1.71
C GLY A 105 4.62 -4.37 -1.54
N ILE A 106 5.37 -4.66 -2.60
CA ILE A 106 6.43 -5.68 -2.57
C ILE A 106 7.53 -5.31 -1.56
N PRO A 107 8.29 -4.20 -1.71
CA PRO A 107 9.32 -3.84 -0.75
C PRO A 107 8.73 -3.51 0.64
N ALA A 108 7.51 -2.96 0.71
CA ALA A 108 6.85 -2.68 1.99
C ALA A 108 6.54 -3.98 2.76
N GLY A 109 5.97 -4.99 2.09
CA GLY A 109 5.67 -6.31 2.65
C GLY A 109 6.93 -7.04 3.11
N THR A 110 8.00 -6.98 2.31
CA THR A 110 9.29 -7.58 2.68
C THR A 110 9.90 -6.88 3.90
N LEU A 111 9.87 -5.54 3.97
CA LEU A 111 10.42 -4.79 5.10
C LEU A 111 9.67 -5.02 6.41
N LEU A 112 8.36 -5.27 6.36
CA LEU A 112 7.57 -5.62 7.55
C LEU A 112 8.13 -6.89 8.20
N LEU A 113 8.44 -7.92 7.41
CA LEU A 113 8.98 -9.21 7.87
C LEU A 113 10.37 -9.11 8.48
N ILE A 114 11.16 -8.11 8.09
CA ILE A 114 12.48 -7.88 8.70
C ILE A 114 12.33 -7.45 10.17
N ARG A 115 11.20 -6.81 10.54
CA ARG A 115 11.01 -6.21 11.86
C ARG A 115 10.28 -7.09 12.87
N LYS A 116 9.42 -8.03 12.45
CA LYS A 116 8.64 -8.89 13.37
C LYS A 116 8.57 -10.35 12.91
N LYS A 117 7.94 -11.21 13.72
CA LYS A 117 7.81 -12.64 13.42
C LYS A 117 6.92 -12.87 12.19
N PRO A 118 7.28 -13.79 11.28
CA PRO A 118 6.60 -13.95 9.99
C PRO A 118 5.13 -14.34 10.11
N ARG A 119 4.80 -15.30 10.98
CA ARG A 119 3.41 -15.74 11.20
C ARG A 119 2.51 -14.61 11.74
N GLU A 120 3.05 -13.79 12.65
CA GLU A 120 2.31 -12.69 13.25
C GLU A 120 1.98 -11.61 12.22
N ILE A 121 2.95 -11.27 11.36
CA ILE A 121 2.77 -10.28 10.30
C ILE A 121 1.79 -10.80 9.24
N ALA A 122 1.92 -12.06 8.82
CA ALA A 122 1.02 -12.64 7.82
C ALA A 122 -0.44 -12.60 8.30
N ASN A 123 -0.70 -13.04 9.54
CA ASN A 123 -2.06 -13.01 10.11
C ASN A 123 -2.58 -11.58 10.24
N LYS A 124 -1.74 -10.65 10.73
CA LYS A 124 -2.10 -9.24 10.83
C LYS A 124 -2.40 -8.63 9.46
N ALA A 125 -1.58 -8.93 8.46
CA ALA A 125 -1.77 -8.45 7.10
C ALA A 125 -3.09 -8.95 6.50
N ILE A 126 -3.38 -10.25 6.61
CA ILE A 126 -4.63 -10.82 6.11
C ILE A 126 -5.84 -10.18 6.78
N LEU A 127 -5.86 -10.10 8.11
CA LEU A 127 -6.96 -9.47 8.85
C LEU A 127 -7.15 -8.00 8.47
N THR A 128 -6.05 -7.26 8.31
CA THR A 128 -6.14 -5.83 7.97
C THR A 128 -6.58 -5.65 6.50
N ILE A 129 -6.09 -6.48 5.56
CA ILE A 129 -6.55 -6.47 4.16
C ILE A 129 -8.06 -6.74 4.11
N LEU A 130 -8.54 -7.78 4.81
CA LEU A 130 -9.98 -8.09 4.86
C LEU A 130 -10.78 -6.92 5.45
N GLY A 131 -10.29 -6.31 6.52
CA GLY A 131 -10.91 -5.13 7.12
C GLY A 131 -10.99 -3.94 6.16
N PHE A 132 -9.92 -3.66 5.40
CA PHE A 132 -9.91 -2.59 4.41
C PHE A 132 -10.75 -2.90 3.17
N ILE A 133 -10.86 -4.16 2.75
CA ILE A 133 -11.78 -4.58 1.68
C ILE A 133 -13.23 -4.36 2.13
N ALA A 134 -13.57 -4.77 3.36
CA ALA A 134 -14.90 -4.55 3.93
C ALA A 134 -15.20 -3.05 4.08
N LEU A 135 -14.24 -2.25 4.54
CA LEU A 135 -14.37 -0.80 4.64
C LEU A 135 -14.54 -0.15 3.26
N GLY A 136 -13.73 -0.55 2.28
CA GLY A 136 -13.83 -0.05 0.91
C GLY A 136 -15.17 -0.40 0.26
N TYR A 137 -15.67 -1.62 0.49
CA TYR A 137 -17.01 -2.03 0.08
C TYR A 137 -18.10 -1.18 0.74
N PHE A 138 -18.00 -0.98 2.06
CA PHE A 138 -18.95 -0.16 2.81
C PHE A 138 -18.97 1.30 2.32
N LEU A 139 -17.80 1.95 2.23
CA LEU A 139 -17.69 3.32 1.73
C LEU A 139 -18.28 3.49 0.33
N PHE A 140 -18.12 2.48 -0.53
CA PHE A 140 -18.69 2.50 -1.88
C PHE A 140 -20.23 2.45 -1.89
N LEU A 141 -20.90 1.84 -0.89
CA LEU A 141 -22.37 1.81 -0.84
C LEU A 141 -23.00 3.20 -0.62
N PHE A 142 -22.23 4.17 -0.13
CA PHE A 142 -22.70 5.52 0.20
C PHE A 142 -22.23 6.60 -0.80
N LEU A 143 -21.43 6.21 -1.81
CA LEU A 143 -20.87 7.10 -2.85
C LEU A 143 -21.52 6.82 -4.21
#